data_AF-A0A954WKA1-F1
#
_entry.id   AF-A0A954WKA1-F1
#
_cell.length_a   1.000
_cell.length_b   1.000
_cell.length_c   1.000
_cell.angle_alpha   90.00
_cell.angle_beta   90.00
_cell.angle_gamma   90.00
#
_symmetry.space_group_name_H-M   'P 1'
#
loop_
_entity.id
_entity.type
_entity.pdbx_description
1 polymer ?
#
loop_
_entity_poly.entity_id
_entity_poly.type
_entity_poly.pdbx_seq_one_letter_code
_entity_poly.pdbx_strand_id
1 'polypeptide(L)'
;VLAAALQDADGRLRLTAVRWIADEKLKQYEPQLVGLLDDSRTSPRLFAAVVAALDWLERGQVSRQYRHDYDRRLAPILRDEQKSAAIRATALRLLSVDSPAISVDELAKLARADDSAIAREATRLLALRGDEAAVNRIVELANDDKLSAGLRADAVVGLASAAERHRESIARLADDDAAEVAREAKRISRTADNSPSNSAASNDSPNRPAADDVDAWLARVQDGGDANAGWRVFFSAAGGRCAACHTLDGRGAAIGPDLTRIGSRMGKRRVLESILHPSREIAPTYQPFVIEMADGRTFSGLTLGRFDGDKKERIVGADGREITLDVPNIERRTESKLSIMPQGLEQGLSDQDLRDLLALLSRND
;
A
#
# COMPACT_ATOMS: atom_id res chain seq x y z
N VAL A 1 15.39 22.85 24.82
CA VAL A 1 14.75 22.97 23.49
C VAL A 1 14.02 21.69 23.10
N LEU A 2 14.71 20.56 22.91
CA LEU A 2 14.08 19.30 22.48
C LEU A 2 12.93 18.82 23.40
N ALA A 3 13.11 18.86 24.73
CA ALA A 3 12.04 18.49 25.66
C ALA A 3 10.75 19.33 25.48
N ALA A 4 10.89 20.63 25.21
CA ALA A 4 9.76 21.51 24.94
C ALA A 4 9.13 21.22 23.57
N ALA A 5 9.97 20.99 22.55
CA ALA A 5 9.50 20.66 21.21
C ALA A 5 8.73 19.34 21.14
N LEU A 6 9.08 18.34 21.96
CA LEU A 6 8.32 17.08 22.09
C LEU A 6 6.92 17.28 22.70
N GLN A 7 6.70 18.35 23.46
CA GLN A 7 5.41 18.66 24.09
C GLN A 7 4.58 19.68 23.30
N ASP A 8 5.10 20.16 22.17
CA ASP A 8 4.49 21.22 21.38
C ASP A 8 3.15 20.79 20.76
N ALA A 9 2.24 21.74 20.58
CA ALA A 9 0.96 21.52 19.92
C ALA A 9 1.14 21.19 18.42
N ASP A 10 2.13 21.77 17.74
CA ASP A 10 2.42 21.47 16.34
C ASP A 10 3.10 20.11 16.21
N GLY A 11 2.38 19.14 15.62
CA GLY A 11 2.89 17.80 15.35
C GLY A 11 4.14 17.79 14.45
N ARG A 12 4.38 18.82 13.64
CA ARG A 12 5.61 18.95 12.83
C ARG A 12 6.82 19.25 13.70
N LEU A 13 6.67 20.08 14.74
CA LEU A 13 7.75 20.35 15.69
C LEU A 13 8.09 19.10 16.50
N ARG A 14 7.07 18.36 16.95
CA ARG A 14 7.25 17.05 17.60
C ARG A 14 7.99 16.07 16.68
N LEU A 15 7.56 15.94 15.43
CA LEU A 15 8.23 15.07 14.45
C LEU A 15 9.68 15.46 14.19
N THR A 16 9.97 16.75 14.06
CA THR A 16 11.34 17.25 13.88
C THR A 16 12.19 16.95 15.11
N ALA A 17 11.65 17.13 16.32
CA ALA A 17 12.36 16.80 17.56
C ALA A 17 12.70 15.31 17.67
N VAL A 18 11.76 14.42 17.32
CA VAL A 18 11.99 12.96 17.29
C VAL A 18 13.12 12.60 16.32
N ARG A 19 13.11 13.17 15.11
CA ARG A 19 14.17 12.95 14.11
C ARG A 19 15.52 13.43 14.61
N TRP A 20 15.58 14.64 15.17
CA TRP A 20 16.80 15.19 15.73
C TRP A 20 17.36 14.29 16.85
N ILE A 21 16.50 13.80 17.75
CA ILE A 21 16.90 12.86 18.81
C ILE A 21 17.52 11.58 18.23
N ALA A 22 16.93 11.03 17.16
CA ALA A 22 17.44 9.83 16.50
C ALA A 22 18.79 10.09 15.79
N ASP A 23 18.89 11.17 15.02
CA ASP A 23 20.09 11.54 14.26
C ASP A 23 21.29 11.75 15.18
N GLU A 24 21.09 12.44 16.30
CA GLU A 24 22.11 12.72 17.32
C GLU A 24 22.25 11.61 18.38
N LYS A 25 21.49 10.51 18.24
CA LYS A 25 21.53 9.33 19.12
C LYS A 25 21.34 9.66 20.61
N LEU A 26 20.46 10.59 20.93
CA LEU A 26 20.28 11.13 22.28
C LEU A 26 19.44 10.20 23.18
N LYS A 27 20.04 9.10 23.67
CA LYS A 27 19.38 8.07 24.49
C LYS A 27 18.63 8.60 25.72
N GLN A 28 19.08 9.70 26.31
CA GLN A 28 18.42 10.33 27.47
C GLN A 28 16.97 10.79 27.22
N TYR A 29 16.52 10.87 25.95
CA TYR A 29 15.15 11.23 25.59
C TYR A 29 14.22 10.02 25.39
N GLU A 30 14.71 8.80 25.58
CA GLU A 30 13.92 7.57 25.43
C GLU A 30 12.59 7.59 26.22
N PRO A 31 12.55 8.03 27.52
CA PRO A 31 11.30 8.10 28.26
C PRO A 31 10.26 9.05 27.62
N GLN A 32 10.71 10.18 27.08
CA GLN A 32 9.83 11.16 26.41
C GLN A 32 9.33 10.63 25.06
N LEU A 33 10.16 9.88 24.33
CA LEU A 33 9.75 9.19 23.11
C LEU A 33 8.68 8.13 23.41
N VAL A 34 8.88 7.30 24.44
CA VAL A 34 7.86 6.32 24.87
C VAL A 34 6.56 7.04 25.24
N GLY A 35 6.64 8.18 25.96
CA GLY A 35 5.46 8.98 26.31
C GLY A 35 4.68 9.50 25.09
N LEU A 36 5.32 9.72 23.94
CA LEU A 36 4.62 10.08 22.70
C LEU A 36 3.80 8.94 22.12
N LEU A 37 4.14 7.68 22.40
CA LEU A 37 3.33 6.53 21.96
C LEU A 37 2.01 6.42 22.74
N ASP A 38 1.87 7.18 23.83
CA ASP A 38 0.70 7.19 24.70
C ASP A 38 -0.16 8.45 24.51
N ASP A 39 0.38 9.46 23.81
CA ASP A 39 -0.26 10.74 23.58
C ASP A 39 -1.31 10.64 22.46
N SER A 40 -2.57 10.98 22.77
CA SER A 40 -3.68 10.96 21.80
C SER A 40 -3.50 11.95 20.65
N ARG A 41 -2.62 12.95 20.80
CA ARG A 41 -2.26 13.91 19.74
C ARG A 41 -1.22 13.35 18.78
N THR A 42 -0.74 12.12 18.98
CA THR A 42 0.28 11.49 18.14
C THR A 42 -0.35 11.00 16.84
N SER A 43 -0.05 11.71 15.75
CA SER A 43 -0.44 11.29 14.40
C SER A 43 0.23 9.96 14.01
N PRO A 44 -0.35 9.17 13.07
CA PRO A 44 0.26 7.94 12.58
C PRO A 44 1.71 8.11 12.10
N ARG A 45 1.99 9.24 11.46
CA ARG A 45 3.34 9.59 11.00
C ARG A 45 4.31 9.85 12.14
N LEU A 46 3.88 10.59 13.17
CA LEU A 46 4.70 10.81 14.36
C LEU A 46 4.93 9.48 15.09
N PHE A 47 3.89 8.66 15.22
CA PHE A 47 3.97 7.34 15.83
C PHE A 47 5.03 6.47 15.14
N ALA A 48 4.97 6.34 13.81
CA ALA A 48 5.96 5.59 13.04
C ALA A 48 7.39 6.12 13.23
N ALA A 49 7.56 7.45 13.29
CA ALA A 49 8.86 8.07 13.53
C ALA A 49 9.39 7.80 14.95
N VAL A 50 8.51 7.78 15.96
CA VAL A 50 8.88 7.48 17.35
C VAL A 50 9.32 6.03 17.48
N VAL A 51 8.57 5.08 16.92
CA VAL A 51 8.94 3.66 16.91
C VAL A 51 10.31 3.47 16.23
N ALA A 52 10.50 4.07 15.05
CA ALA A 52 11.77 4.00 14.33
C ALA A 52 12.94 4.62 15.12
N ALA A 53 12.70 5.74 15.81
CA ALA A 53 13.71 6.40 16.65
C ALA A 53 14.12 5.53 17.84
N LEU A 54 13.15 4.91 18.52
CA LEU A 54 13.41 4.00 19.65
C LEU A 54 14.24 2.78 19.22
N ASP A 55 13.90 2.17 18.09
CA ASP A 55 14.68 1.05 17.54
C ASP A 55 16.11 1.46 17.17
N TRP A 56 16.27 2.63 16.55
CA TRP A 56 17.58 3.17 16.21
C TRP A 56 18.43 3.45 17.45
N LEU A 57 17.85 4.04 18.50
CA LEU A 57 18.55 4.31 19.75
C LEU A 57 18.98 3.03 20.47
N GLU A 58 18.16 1.98 20.42
CA GLU A 58 18.50 0.70 21.02
C GLU A 58 19.67 0.02 20.29
N ARG A 59 19.67 0.02 18.94
CA ARG A 59 20.52 -0.89 18.14
C ARG A 59 21.61 -0.20 17.33
N GLY A 60 21.48 1.10 17.05
CA GLY A 60 22.39 1.86 16.21
C GLY A 60 22.33 1.52 14.70
N GLN A 61 21.37 0.68 14.28
CA GLN A 61 21.10 0.34 12.88
C GLN A 61 19.58 0.28 12.62
N VAL A 62 19.11 0.89 11.53
CA VAL A 62 17.78 0.69 10.96
C VAL A 62 18.00 0.04 9.61
N SER A 63 17.66 -1.23 9.46
CA SER A 63 17.70 -1.92 8.17
C SER A 63 16.31 -2.44 7.81
N ARG A 64 15.99 -2.43 6.50
CA ARG A 64 14.78 -3.07 5.96
C ARG A 64 14.68 -4.56 6.34
N GLN A 65 15.83 -5.20 6.60
CA GLN A 65 15.94 -6.58 7.05
C GLN A 65 15.39 -6.81 8.47
N TYR A 66 15.18 -5.73 9.25
CA TYR A 66 14.66 -5.78 10.62
C TYR A 66 13.19 -5.34 10.73
N ARG A 67 12.39 -5.40 9.65
CA ARG A 67 10.94 -5.09 9.73
C ARG A 67 10.20 -5.88 10.81
N HIS A 68 10.60 -7.13 11.07
CA HIS A 68 10.03 -7.92 12.16
C HIS A 68 10.42 -7.44 13.57
N ASP A 69 11.49 -6.66 13.72
CA ASP A 69 11.84 -6.05 15.01
C ASP A 69 10.92 -4.86 15.33
N TYR A 70 10.49 -4.08 14.32
CA TYR A 70 9.44 -3.07 14.49
C TYR A 70 8.18 -3.70 15.11
N ASP A 71 7.80 -4.87 14.61
CA ASP A 71 6.59 -5.57 15.06
C ASP A 71 6.65 -5.95 16.55
N ARG A 72 7.84 -6.21 17.12
CA ARG A 72 8.02 -6.53 18.54
C ARG A 72 7.61 -5.37 19.44
N ARG A 73 7.80 -4.12 19.02
CA ARG A 73 7.36 -2.94 19.76
C ARG A 73 5.88 -2.63 19.55
N LEU A 74 5.35 -2.94 18.36
CA LEU A 74 3.96 -2.67 18.02
C LEU A 74 2.98 -3.63 18.71
N ALA A 75 3.33 -4.91 18.85
CA ALA A 75 2.41 -5.92 19.39
C ALA A 75 2.00 -5.68 20.86
N PRO A 76 2.89 -5.26 21.79
CA PRO A 76 2.48 -4.85 23.13
C PRO A 76 1.55 -3.63 23.13
N ILE A 77 1.81 -2.63 22.29
CA ILE A 77 0.98 -1.42 22.18
C ILE A 77 -0.44 -1.78 21.71
N LEU A 78 -0.54 -2.70 20.75
CA LEU A 78 -1.82 -3.20 20.26
C LEU A 78 -2.65 -3.90 21.34
N ARG A 79 -1.99 -4.67 22.22
CA ARG A 79 -2.65 -5.45 23.28
C ARG A 79 -2.95 -4.66 24.55
N ASP A 80 -2.38 -3.47 24.69
CA ASP A 80 -2.62 -2.59 25.83
C ASP A 80 -3.98 -1.90 25.70
N GLU A 81 -4.98 -2.42 26.41
CA GLU A 81 -6.34 -1.86 26.43
C GLU A 81 -6.43 -0.48 27.09
N GLN A 82 -5.39 -0.02 27.79
CA GLN A 82 -5.33 1.34 28.32
C GLN A 82 -4.99 2.37 27.23
N LYS A 83 -4.42 1.92 26.10
CA LYS A 83 -4.14 2.79 24.95
C LYS A 83 -5.43 3.11 24.21
N SER A 84 -5.50 4.34 23.67
CA SER A 84 -6.62 4.73 22.81
C SER A 84 -6.73 3.82 21.59
N ALA A 85 -7.95 3.64 21.10
CA ALA A 85 -8.17 2.80 19.92
C ALA A 85 -7.43 3.33 18.67
N ALA A 86 -7.27 4.65 18.52
CA ALA A 86 -6.50 5.26 17.44
C ALA A 86 -5.02 4.84 17.45
N ILE A 87 -4.40 4.78 18.64
CA ILE A 87 -3.02 4.31 18.81
C ILE A 87 -2.91 2.83 18.47
N ARG A 88 -3.84 2.01 18.99
CA ARG A 88 -3.88 0.56 18.72
C ARG A 88 -4.10 0.25 17.24
N ALA A 89 -4.99 0.98 16.57
CA ALA A 89 -5.23 0.88 15.13
C ALA A 89 -3.99 1.33 14.33
N THR A 90 -3.28 2.37 14.78
CA THR A 90 -2.01 2.78 14.16
C THR A 90 -0.94 1.69 14.29
N ALA A 91 -0.87 1.01 15.45
CA ALA A 91 0.02 -0.12 15.63
C ALA A 91 -0.32 -1.27 14.66
N LEU A 92 -1.61 -1.62 14.49
CA LEU A 92 -2.06 -2.58 13.48
C LEU A 92 -1.68 -2.17 12.05
N ARG A 93 -1.84 -0.88 11.71
CA ARG A 93 -1.50 -0.37 10.38
C ARG A 93 -0.03 -0.60 10.05
N LEU A 94 0.85 -0.33 11.02
CA LEU A 94 2.30 -0.39 10.86
C LEU A 94 2.90 -1.79 11.01
N LEU A 95 2.16 -2.75 11.58
CA LEU A 95 2.59 -4.14 11.64
C LEU A 95 2.86 -4.67 10.23
N SER A 96 3.97 -5.40 10.09
CA SER A 96 4.28 -6.13 8.87
C SER A 96 3.17 -7.12 8.54
N VAL A 97 2.85 -7.27 7.26
CA VAL A 97 1.75 -8.13 6.79
C VAL A 97 1.90 -9.56 7.33
N ASP A 98 3.12 -10.08 7.24
CA ASP A 98 3.57 -11.41 7.65
C ASP A 98 4.07 -11.48 9.10
N SER A 99 3.76 -10.47 9.93
CA SER A 99 4.29 -10.40 11.28
C SER A 99 3.94 -11.63 12.14
N PRO A 100 4.92 -12.36 12.69
CA PRO A 100 4.65 -13.46 13.62
C PRO A 100 4.21 -12.95 15.00
N ALA A 101 4.32 -11.64 15.26
CA ALA A 101 3.96 -11.04 16.54
C ALA A 101 2.44 -11.02 16.79
N ILE A 102 1.63 -11.29 15.77
CA ILE A 102 0.17 -11.41 15.85
C ILE A 102 -0.33 -12.60 15.03
N SER A 103 -1.17 -13.44 15.64
CA SER A 103 -1.72 -14.62 14.97
C SER A 103 -2.92 -14.27 14.09
N VAL A 104 -3.25 -15.17 13.14
CA VAL A 104 -4.46 -15.06 12.31
C VAL A 104 -5.73 -15.01 13.17
N ASP A 105 -5.81 -15.84 14.22
CA ASP A 105 -6.98 -15.85 15.11
C ASP A 105 -7.10 -14.58 15.95
N GLU A 106 -5.97 -14.01 16.39
CA GLU A 106 -5.95 -12.73 17.09
C GLU A 106 -6.44 -11.59 16.17
N LEU A 107 -5.98 -11.56 14.91
CA LEU A 107 -6.50 -10.63 13.90
C LEU A 107 -8.00 -10.82 13.66
N ALA A 108 -8.48 -12.06 13.54
CA ALA A 108 -9.89 -12.36 13.32
C ALA A 108 -10.78 -11.94 14.52
N LYS A 109 -10.25 -11.99 15.74
CA LYS A 109 -10.90 -11.44 16.94
C LYS A 109 -10.93 -9.91 16.90
N LEU A 110 -9.80 -9.26 16.58
CA LEU A 110 -9.72 -7.80 16.49
C LEU A 110 -10.56 -7.23 15.35
N ALA A 111 -10.72 -7.96 14.24
CA ALA A 111 -11.62 -7.63 13.13
C ALA A 111 -13.10 -7.51 13.55
N ARG A 112 -13.46 -8.05 14.72
CA ARG A 112 -14.80 -7.97 15.34
C ARG A 112 -14.82 -7.11 16.60
N ALA A 113 -13.80 -6.27 16.81
CA ALA A 113 -13.79 -5.33 17.91
C ALA A 113 -14.90 -4.27 17.75
N ASP A 114 -15.42 -3.77 18.87
CA ASP A 114 -16.45 -2.71 18.86
C ASP A 114 -15.91 -1.41 18.23
N ASP A 115 -14.61 -1.14 18.38
CA ASP A 115 -13.98 0.00 17.75
C ASP A 115 -13.73 -0.22 16.26
N SER A 116 -14.38 0.59 15.43
CA SER A 116 -14.32 0.48 13.98
C SER A 116 -12.93 0.69 13.36
N ALA A 117 -12.02 1.44 14.02
CA ALA A 117 -10.68 1.66 13.49
C ALA A 117 -9.80 0.43 13.71
N ILE A 118 -9.89 -0.19 14.90
CA ILE A 118 -9.22 -1.46 15.19
C ILE A 118 -9.76 -2.55 14.26
N ALA A 119 -11.08 -2.70 14.17
CA ALA A 119 -11.72 -3.70 13.33
C ALA A 119 -11.27 -3.58 11.86
N ARG A 120 -11.23 -2.36 11.34
CA ARG A 120 -10.79 -2.09 9.96
C ARG A 120 -9.34 -2.46 9.74
N GLU A 121 -8.41 -1.98 10.56
CA GLU A 121 -6.98 -2.24 10.35
C GLU A 121 -6.64 -3.73 10.54
N ALA A 122 -7.33 -4.43 11.44
CA ALA A 122 -7.20 -5.88 11.61
C ALA A 122 -7.71 -6.64 10.36
N THR A 123 -8.91 -6.31 9.85
CA THR A 123 -9.44 -6.90 8.62
C THR A 123 -8.53 -6.65 7.42
N ARG A 124 -8.02 -5.42 7.27
CA ARG A 124 -7.10 -5.06 6.20
C ARG A 124 -5.78 -5.81 6.29
N LEU A 125 -5.21 -5.94 7.48
CA LEU A 125 -3.98 -6.69 7.69
C LEU A 125 -4.18 -8.17 7.35
N LEU A 126 -5.30 -8.74 7.78
CA LEU A 126 -5.68 -10.12 7.48
C LEU A 126 -5.90 -10.35 5.97
N ALA A 127 -6.57 -9.41 5.28
CA ALA A 127 -6.81 -9.45 3.84
C ALA A 127 -5.51 -9.47 3.03
N LEU A 128 -4.47 -8.80 3.52
CA LEU A 128 -3.18 -8.71 2.83
C LEU A 128 -2.26 -9.92 3.05
N ARG A 129 -2.53 -10.78 4.05
CA ARG A 129 -1.65 -11.93 4.36
C ARG A 129 -1.60 -12.99 3.27
N GLY A 130 -2.74 -13.30 2.68
CA GLY A 130 -2.86 -14.29 1.60
C GLY A 130 -2.59 -15.75 1.97
N ASP A 131 -2.13 -16.05 3.20
CA ASP A 131 -2.02 -17.43 3.67
C ASP A 131 -3.40 -18.10 3.85
N GLU A 132 -3.44 -19.42 3.77
CA GLU A 132 -4.71 -20.16 3.75
C GLU A 132 -5.55 -19.95 5.01
N ALA A 133 -4.90 -19.84 6.19
CA ALA A 133 -5.61 -19.59 7.43
C ALA A 133 -6.24 -18.18 7.43
N ALA A 134 -5.50 -17.17 6.96
CA ALA A 134 -6.01 -15.80 6.82
C ALA A 134 -7.16 -15.72 5.81
N VAL A 135 -7.04 -16.38 4.66
CA VAL A 135 -8.10 -16.42 3.63
C VAL A 135 -9.37 -17.03 4.19
N ASN A 136 -9.30 -18.14 4.93
CA ASN A 136 -10.47 -18.76 5.56
C ASN A 136 -11.20 -17.79 6.51
N ARG A 137 -10.44 -17.04 7.34
CA ARG A 137 -11.01 -16.01 8.22
C ARG A 137 -11.62 -14.84 7.45
N ILE A 138 -11.03 -14.45 6.33
CA ILE A 138 -11.55 -13.37 5.47
C ILE A 138 -12.86 -13.78 4.78
N VAL A 139 -12.99 -15.04 4.35
CA VAL A 139 -14.27 -15.57 3.81
C VAL A 139 -15.36 -15.47 4.87
N GLU A 140 -15.08 -15.85 6.11
CA GLU A 140 -16.02 -15.72 7.24
C GLU A 140 -16.44 -14.26 7.43
N LEU A 141 -15.48 -13.32 7.46
CA LEU A 141 -15.76 -11.88 7.65
C LEU A 141 -16.56 -11.29 6.49
N ALA A 142 -16.26 -11.66 5.24
CA ALA A 142 -16.97 -11.14 4.06
C ALA A 142 -18.45 -11.57 4.03
N ASN A 143 -18.75 -12.79 4.51
CA ASN A 143 -20.11 -13.34 4.54
C ASN A 143 -20.86 -13.08 5.88
N ASP A 144 -20.28 -12.31 6.82
CA ASP A 144 -20.92 -12.02 8.11
C ASP A 144 -21.77 -10.73 8.02
N ASP A 145 -23.07 -10.90 7.79
CA ASP A 145 -24.03 -9.79 7.66
C ASP A 145 -24.20 -8.94 8.92
N LYS A 146 -23.63 -9.38 10.06
CA LYS A 146 -23.59 -8.57 11.29
C LYS A 146 -22.51 -7.49 11.24
N LEU A 147 -21.52 -7.64 10.37
CA LEU A 147 -20.45 -6.66 10.18
C LEU A 147 -20.90 -5.54 9.24
N SER A 148 -20.34 -4.35 9.45
CA SER A 148 -20.58 -3.23 8.53
C SER A 148 -20.16 -3.59 7.11
N ALA A 149 -20.90 -3.08 6.13
CA ALA A 149 -20.59 -3.27 4.72
C ALA A 149 -19.14 -2.92 4.36
N GLY A 150 -18.56 -1.89 5.00
CA GLY A 150 -17.19 -1.46 4.74
C GLY A 150 -16.14 -2.47 5.23
N LEU A 151 -16.38 -3.11 6.37
CA LEU A 151 -15.52 -4.21 6.86
C LEU A 151 -15.64 -5.44 5.98
N ARG A 152 -16.86 -5.78 5.58
CA ARG A 152 -17.12 -6.90 4.65
C ARG A 152 -16.42 -6.64 3.32
N ALA A 153 -16.51 -5.43 2.77
CA ALA A 153 -15.82 -5.04 1.53
C ALA A 153 -14.30 -5.04 1.66
N ASP A 154 -13.74 -4.58 2.79
CA ASP A 154 -12.30 -4.67 3.06
C ASP A 154 -11.84 -6.14 3.14
N ALA A 155 -12.69 -7.04 3.67
CA ALA A 155 -12.42 -8.47 3.67
C ALA A 155 -12.43 -9.04 2.23
N VAL A 156 -13.40 -8.66 1.39
CA VAL A 156 -13.49 -9.15 0.00
C VAL A 156 -12.17 -8.95 -0.77
N VAL A 157 -11.44 -7.86 -0.55
CA VAL A 157 -10.11 -7.62 -1.16
C VAL A 157 -9.16 -8.81 -0.99
N GLY A 158 -9.15 -9.45 0.18
CA GLY A 158 -8.29 -10.59 0.48
C GLY A 158 -8.65 -11.87 -0.26
N LEU A 159 -9.85 -11.95 -0.85
CA LEU A 159 -10.29 -13.10 -1.66
C LEU A 159 -9.63 -13.10 -3.05
N ALA A 160 -9.09 -11.97 -3.51
CA ALA A 160 -8.57 -11.84 -4.87
C ALA A 160 -7.41 -12.81 -5.16
N SER A 161 -6.54 -13.06 -4.19
CA SER A 161 -5.42 -14.01 -4.32
C SER A 161 -5.85 -15.47 -4.38
N ALA A 162 -7.06 -15.76 -3.90
CA ALA A 162 -7.65 -17.10 -3.85
C ALA A 162 -8.97 -17.19 -4.64
N ALA A 163 -9.16 -16.30 -5.63
CA ALA A 163 -10.43 -16.10 -6.31
C ALA A 163 -10.97 -17.39 -6.94
N GLU A 164 -10.09 -18.18 -7.55
CA GLU A 164 -10.44 -19.44 -8.19
C GLU A 164 -11.01 -20.48 -7.22
N ARG A 165 -10.47 -20.54 -5.99
CA ARG A 165 -10.92 -21.46 -4.93
C ARG A 165 -12.21 -21.00 -4.28
N HIS A 166 -12.49 -19.70 -4.27
CA HIS A 166 -13.66 -19.11 -3.61
C HIS A 166 -14.66 -18.50 -4.60
N ARG A 167 -14.65 -18.95 -5.87
CA ARG A 167 -15.51 -18.43 -6.94
C ARG A 167 -16.99 -18.37 -6.55
N GLU A 168 -17.51 -19.40 -5.90
CA GLU A 168 -18.92 -19.43 -5.46
C GLU A 168 -19.23 -18.37 -4.39
N SER A 169 -18.35 -18.19 -3.41
CA SER A 169 -18.51 -17.14 -2.40
C SER A 169 -18.43 -15.75 -3.02
N ILE A 170 -17.50 -15.53 -3.96
CA ILE A 170 -17.34 -14.26 -4.65
C ILE A 170 -18.57 -13.97 -5.52
N ALA A 171 -19.12 -14.98 -6.22
CA ALA A 171 -20.34 -14.83 -6.99
C ALA A 171 -21.52 -14.43 -6.10
N ARG A 172 -21.69 -15.06 -4.94
CA ARG A 172 -22.74 -14.66 -3.98
C ARG A 172 -22.56 -13.22 -3.49
N LEU A 173 -21.34 -12.84 -3.12
CA LEU A 173 -21.01 -11.49 -2.66
C LEU A 173 -21.16 -10.44 -3.76
N ALA A 174 -21.08 -10.82 -5.04
CA ALA A 174 -21.34 -9.92 -6.16
C ALA A 174 -22.83 -9.53 -6.25
N ASP A 175 -23.73 -10.34 -5.71
CA ASP A 175 -25.17 -10.08 -5.68
C ASP A 175 -25.63 -9.55 -4.29
N ASP A 176 -24.70 -9.14 -3.45
CA ASP A 176 -24.99 -8.63 -2.10
C ASP A 176 -25.79 -7.31 -2.12
N ASP A 177 -26.73 -7.17 -1.18
CA ASP A 177 -27.52 -5.94 -1.01
C ASP A 177 -26.64 -4.74 -0.64
N ALA A 178 -25.52 -4.96 0.05
CA ALA A 178 -24.55 -3.93 0.34
C ALA A 178 -23.73 -3.60 -0.91
N ALA A 179 -24.06 -2.46 -1.54
CA ALA A 179 -23.45 -2.05 -2.81
C ALA A 179 -21.91 -2.03 -2.81
N GLU A 180 -21.26 -1.71 -1.69
CA GLU A 180 -19.79 -1.73 -1.63
C GLU A 180 -19.17 -3.13 -1.60
N VAL A 181 -19.85 -4.10 -0.99
CA VAL A 181 -19.47 -5.52 -1.01
C VAL A 181 -19.63 -6.06 -2.42
N ALA A 182 -20.79 -5.83 -3.03
CA ALA A 182 -21.08 -6.21 -4.40
C ALA A 182 -20.09 -5.62 -5.41
N ARG A 183 -19.71 -4.35 -5.26
CA ARG A 183 -18.70 -3.71 -6.12
C ARG A 183 -17.34 -4.39 -6.04
N GLU A 184 -16.84 -4.69 -4.82
CA GLU A 184 -15.53 -5.31 -4.67
C GLU A 184 -15.53 -6.76 -5.17
N ALA A 185 -16.60 -7.52 -4.91
CA ALA A 185 -16.72 -8.87 -5.42
C ALA A 185 -16.78 -8.92 -6.95
N LYS A 186 -17.53 -7.99 -7.58
CA LYS A 186 -17.56 -7.83 -9.05
C LYS A 186 -16.19 -7.48 -9.62
N ARG A 187 -15.40 -6.64 -8.95
CA ARG A 187 -14.03 -6.30 -9.37
C ARG A 187 -13.16 -7.55 -9.47
N ILE A 188 -13.23 -8.42 -8.45
CA ILE A 188 -12.44 -9.65 -8.41
C ILE A 188 -12.91 -10.62 -9.50
N SER A 189 -14.22 -10.84 -9.65
CA SER A 189 -14.78 -11.73 -10.69
C SER A 189 -14.33 -11.32 -12.09
N ARG A 190 -14.40 -10.02 -12.42
CA ARG A 190 -13.98 -9.48 -13.73
C ARG A 190 -12.52 -9.79 -14.07
N THR A 191 -11.64 -9.87 -13.07
CA THR A 191 -10.21 -10.14 -13.27
C THR A 191 -9.91 -11.63 -13.33
N ALA A 192 -10.64 -12.45 -12.56
CA ALA A 192 -10.47 -13.91 -12.55
C ALA A 192 -10.79 -14.57 -13.90
N ASP A 193 -11.72 -13.98 -14.66
CA ASP A 193 -12.14 -14.50 -15.98
C ASP A 193 -11.07 -14.36 -17.09
N ASN A 194 -9.88 -13.82 -16.79
CA ASN A 194 -8.67 -13.85 -17.64
C ASN A 194 -8.91 -13.59 -19.13
N SER A 195 -9.81 -12.66 -19.44
CA SER A 195 -10.10 -12.28 -20.81
C SER A 195 -9.43 -10.93 -21.11
N PRO A 196 -8.42 -10.87 -22.01
CA PRO A 196 -7.83 -9.61 -22.47
C PRO A 196 -8.88 -8.68 -23.11
N SER A 197 -10.05 -9.21 -23.45
CA SER A 197 -11.18 -8.50 -24.04
C SER A 197 -12.28 -8.11 -23.06
N ASN A 198 -12.17 -8.41 -21.76
CA ASN A 198 -13.12 -7.91 -20.76
C ASN A 198 -12.86 -6.44 -20.39
N SER A 199 -13.07 -5.60 -21.40
CA SER A 199 -13.49 -4.20 -21.39
C SER A 199 -14.79 -3.94 -20.57
N ALA A 200 -15.12 -4.79 -19.60
CA ALA A 200 -16.32 -4.63 -18.79
C ALA A 200 -16.17 -3.57 -17.69
N ALA A 201 -14.95 -3.15 -17.32
CA ALA A 201 -14.77 -1.94 -16.51
C ALA A 201 -15.15 -0.68 -17.31
N SER A 202 -14.97 -0.70 -18.65
CA SER A 202 -15.46 0.34 -19.56
C SER A 202 -16.97 0.33 -19.82
N ASN A 203 -17.72 -0.67 -19.34
CA ASN A 203 -19.19 -0.69 -19.48
C ASN A 203 -19.93 0.12 -18.41
N ASP A 204 -19.28 0.56 -17.32
CA ASP A 204 -19.93 1.42 -16.31
C ASP A 204 -20.11 2.88 -16.80
N SER A 205 -19.54 3.25 -17.95
CA SER A 205 -19.78 4.56 -18.57
C SER A 205 -19.42 4.60 -20.05
N PRO A 206 -20.39 4.61 -20.97
CA PRO A 206 -20.11 4.91 -22.37
C PRO A 206 -19.49 6.32 -22.47
N ASN A 207 -18.56 6.51 -23.42
CA ASN A 207 -17.90 7.79 -23.72
C ASN A 207 -16.86 8.27 -22.68
N ARG A 208 -15.88 7.41 -22.34
CA ARG A 208 -14.69 7.85 -21.59
C ARG A 208 -13.82 8.78 -22.45
N PRO A 209 -13.22 9.84 -21.88
CA PRO A 209 -12.28 10.69 -22.61
C PRO A 209 -11.07 9.88 -23.11
N ALA A 210 -10.43 10.37 -24.17
CA ALA A 210 -9.12 9.87 -24.56
C ALA A 210 -8.13 10.07 -23.39
N ALA A 211 -7.18 9.14 -23.20
CA ALA A 211 -6.29 9.18 -22.05
C ALA A 211 -5.52 10.51 -21.98
N ASP A 212 -5.15 11.10 -23.11
CA ASP A 212 -4.44 12.39 -23.25
C ASP A 212 -5.27 13.63 -22.91
N ASP A 213 -6.59 13.52 -22.80
CA ASP A 213 -7.46 14.59 -22.32
C ASP A 213 -7.56 14.58 -20.78
N VAL A 214 -6.47 15.03 -20.14
CA VAL A 214 -6.36 15.09 -18.67
C VAL A 214 -7.41 16.03 -18.07
N ASP A 215 -7.83 17.08 -18.78
CA ASP A 215 -8.84 18.03 -18.28
C ASP A 215 -10.24 17.39 -18.23
N ALA A 216 -10.64 16.67 -19.28
CA ALA A 216 -11.89 15.93 -19.29
C ALA A 216 -11.89 14.80 -18.25
N TRP A 217 -10.77 14.09 -18.10
CA TRP A 217 -10.62 13.09 -17.04
C TRP A 217 -10.71 13.70 -15.65
N LEU A 218 -10.03 14.82 -15.40
CA LEU A 218 -10.07 15.49 -14.10
C LEU A 218 -11.49 15.95 -13.77
N ALA A 219 -12.20 16.60 -14.70
CA ALA A 219 -13.59 16.99 -14.53
C ALA A 219 -14.50 15.80 -14.20
N ARG A 220 -14.18 14.62 -14.73
CA ARG A 220 -14.91 13.38 -14.49
C ARG A 220 -14.62 12.76 -13.13
N VAL A 221 -13.37 12.69 -12.69
CA VAL A 221 -12.96 11.86 -11.53
C VAL A 221 -12.37 12.62 -10.33
N GLN A 222 -12.33 13.95 -10.35
CA GLN A 222 -11.69 14.69 -9.27
C GLN A 222 -12.48 14.71 -7.95
N ASP A 223 -13.81 14.53 -7.98
CA ASP A 223 -14.70 14.68 -6.83
C ASP A 223 -15.51 13.41 -6.53
N GLY A 224 -16.07 13.30 -5.33
CA GLY A 224 -16.99 12.20 -4.96
C GLY A 224 -16.34 10.84 -4.72
N GLY A 225 -15.03 10.81 -4.41
CA GLY A 225 -14.31 9.59 -4.06
C GLY A 225 -14.28 9.31 -2.54
N ASP A 226 -14.21 8.03 -2.18
CA ASP A 226 -14.05 7.52 -0.82
C ASP A 226 -12.65 6.92 -0.64
N ALA A 227 -11.87 7.42 0.33
CA ALA A 227 -10.52 6.94 0.59
C ALA A 227 -10.47 5.48 1.11
N ASN A 228 -11.50 4.99 1.81
CA ASN A 228 -11.56 3.59 2.22
C ASN A 228 -11.82 2.67 1.03
N ALA A 229 -12.69 3.07 0.11
CA ALA A 229 -12.85 2.37 -1.16
C ALA A 229 -11.57 2.44 -2.02
N GLY A 230 -10.87 3.58 -1.97
CA GLY A 230 -9.59 3.77 -2.65
C GLY A 230 -8.52 2.82 -2.12
N TRP A 231 -8.50 2.57 -0.80
CA TRP A 231 -7.63 1.57 -0.19
C TRP A 231 -7.87 0.19 -0.81
N ARG A 232 -9.13 -0.20 -1.01
CA ARG A 232 -9.47 -1.47 -1.66
C ARG A 232 -8.95 -1.51 -3.10
N VAL A 233 -9.16 -0.45 -3.88
CA VAL A 233 -8.62 -0.35 -5.26
C VAL A 233 -7.09 -0.47 -5.28
N PHE A 234 -6.40 0.21 -4.36
CA PHE A 234 -4.94 0.23 -4.30
C PHE A 234 -4.35 -1.15 -4.01
N PHE A 235 -4.94 -1.87 -3.04
CA PHE A 235 -4.43 -3.14 -2.53
C PHE A 235 -5.05 -4.37 -3.19
N SER A 236 -6.08 -4.20 -4.03
CA SER A 236 -6.67 -5.30 -4.77
C SER A 236 -5.65 -5.90 -5.76
N ALA A 237 -5.63 -7.23 -5.83
CA ALA A 237 -4.92 -7.94 -6.89
C ALA A 237 -5.65 -7.83 -8.25
N ALA A 238 -6.85 -7.24 -8.26
CA ALA A 238 -7.67 -6.95 -9.43
C ALA A 238 -7.58 -5.47 -9.85
N GLY A 239 -7.71 -5.19 -11.15
CA GLY A 239 -7.63 -3.83 -11.70
C GLY A 239 -6.20 -3.27 -11.74
N GLY A 240 -5.96 -2.12 -11.11
CA GLY A 240 -4.72 -1.35 -11.24
C GLY A 240 -3.48 -1.92 -10.53
N ARG A 241 -3.66 -2.87 -9.60
CA ARG A 241 -2.58 -3.57 -8.86
C ARG A 241 -1.49 -2.64 -8.30
N CYS A 242 -1.90 -1.47 -7.78
CA CYS A 242 -0.97 -0.41 -7.40
C CYS A 242 0.03 -0.87 -6.31
N ALA A 243 -0.44 -1.65 -5.33
CA ALA A 243 0.38 -2.20 -4.26
C ALA A 243 1.46 -3.19 -4.73
N ALA A 244 1.38 -3.72 -5.96
CA ALA A 244 2.40 -4.60 -6.52
C ALA A 244 3.70 -3.86 -6.85
N CYS A 245 3.66 -2.54 -7.01
CA CYS A 245 4.83 -1.71 -7.28
C CYS A 245 5.06 -0.60 -6.25
N HIS A 246 3.99 -0.10 -5.63
CA HIS A 246 4.05 1.06 -4.75
C HIS A 246 3.77 0.72 -3.29
N THR A 247 4.37 1.50 -2.39
CA THR A 247 3.99 1.48 -0.97
C THR A 247 2.91 2.51 -0.66
N LEU A 248 2.05 2.18 0.30
CA LEU A 248 1.12 3.08 0.97
C LEU A 248 1.08 2.71 2.46
N ASP A 249 1.30 3.68 3.34
CA ASP A 249 1.42 3.48 4.79
C ASP A 249 2.43 2.38 5.17
N GLY A 250 3.53 2.27 4.41
CA GLY A 250 4.55 1.25 4.63
C GLY A 250 4.20 -0.15 4.13
N ARG A 251 3.01 -0.36 3.56
CA ARG A 251 2.56 -1.64 2.96
C ARG A 251 2.66 -1.61 1.44
N GLY A 252 2.88 -2.75 0.81
CA GLY A 252 3.07 -2.89 -0.65
C GLY A 252 4.54 -3.04 -1.04
N ALA A 253 4.82 -3.10 -2.35
CA ALA A 253 6.17 -3.25 -2.87
C ALA A 253 6.90 -1.91 -2.96
N ALA A 254 8.21 -1.92 -2.77
CA ALA A 254 9.07 -0.72 -2.85
C ALA A 254 9.87 -0.69 -4.17
N ILE A 255 9.16 -0.92 -5.29
CA ILE A 255 9.73 -0.84 -6.65
C ILE A 255 9.61 0.60 -7.17
N GLY A 256 8.39 1.14 -7.09
CA GLY A 256 8.07 2.54 -7.37
C GLY A 256 8.15 3.43 -6.12
N PRO A 257 7.82 4.72 -6.26
CA PRO A 257 7.77 5.65 -5.14
C PRO A 257 6.71 5.30 -4.10
N ASP A 258 6.95 5.70 -2.86
CA ASP A 258 5.97 5.69 -1.77
C ASP A 258 4.86 6.72 -2.05
N LEU A 259 3.63 6.23 -2.14
CA LEU A 259 2.46 7.02 -2.52
C LEU A 259 1.68 7.57 -1.33
N THR A 260 2.11 7.30 -0.09
CA THR A 260 1.42 7.69 1.16
C THR A 260 0.99 9.15 1.21
N ARG A 261 1.80 10.07 0.64
CA ARG A 261 1.54 11.53 0.62
C ARG A 261 1.77 12.14 -0.77
N ILE A 262 1.56 11.36 -1.81
CA ILE A 262 1.88 11.80 -3.18
C ILE A 262 1.01 13.00 -3.60
N GLY A 263 -0.26 13.01 -3.22
CA GLY A 263 -1.18 14.11 -3.53
C GLY A 263 -0.75 15.45 -2.91
N SER A 264 -0.27 15.46 -1.67
CA SER A 264 0.26 16.70 -1.06
C SER A 264 1.54 17.21 -1.73
N ARG A 265 2.30 16.34 -2.41
CA ARG A 265 3.58 16.71 -3.06
C ARG A 265 3.40 17.18 -4.50
N MET A 266 2.53 16.53 -5.24
CA MET A 266 2.38 16.75 -6.69
C MET A 266 1.03 17.35 -7.09
N GLY A 267 0.03 17.27 -6.21
CA GLY A 267 -1.35 17.65 -6.51
C GLY A 267 -2.12 16.57 -7.27
N LYS A 268 -3.45 16.57 -7.10
CA LYS A 268 -4.36 15.57 -7.67
C LYS A 268 -4.25 15.44 -9.20
N ARG A 269 -4.09 16.57 -9.92
CA ARG A 269 -3.93 16.59 -11.39
C ARG A 269 -2.71 15.78 -11.83
N ARG A 270 -1.53 16.02 -11.24
CA ARG A 270 -0.30 15.30 -11.62
C ARG A 270 -0.39 13.82 -11.26
N VAL A 271 -1.04 13.46 -10.14
CA VAL A 271 -1.29 12.05 -9.80
C VAL A 271 -2.14 11.37 -10.88
N LEU A 272 -3.23 12.01 -11.31
CA LEU A 272 -4.08 11.50 -12.39
C LEU A 272 -3.32 11.40 -13.72
N GLU A 273 -2.54 12.42 -14.08
CA GLU A 273 -1.72 12.42 -15.28
C GLU A 273 -0.69 11.28 -15.26
N SER A 274 -0.07 10.97 -14.12
CA SER A 274 0.82 9.81 -13.98
C SER A 274 0.09 8.48 -14.15
N ILE A 275 -1.17 8.36 -13.73
CA ILE A 275 -1.99 7.16 -13.94
C ILE A 275 -2.34 6.97 -15.41
N LEU A 276 -2.73 8.06 -16.10
CA LEU A 276 -3.12 8.03 -17.51
C LEU A 276 -1.90 7.90 -18.45
N HIS A 277 -0.78 8.53 -18.10
CA HIS A 277 0.45 8.61 -18.91
C HIS A 277 1.71 8.35 -18.10
N PRO A 278 1.93 7.11 -17.64
CA PRO A 278 3.08 6.79 -16.79
C PRO A 278 4.45 7.04 -17.44
N SER A 279 4.53 7.04 -18.77
CA SER A 279 5.77 7.27 -19.52
C SER A 279 6.02 8.74 -19.86
N ARG A 280 5.11 9.66 -19.52
CA ARG A 280 5.23 11.09 -19.86
C ARG A 280 6.31 11.81 -19.05
N GLU A 281 6.41 11.49 -17.76
CA GLU A 281 7.43 12.02 -16.86
C GLU A 281 7.93 10.87 -15.98
N ILE A 282 9.16 10.42 -16.25
CA ILE A 282 9.83 9.36 -15.47
C ILE A 282 10.91 10.04 -14.64
N ALA A 283 10.77 9.97 -13.30
CA ALA A 283 11.80 10.51 -12.42
C ALA A 283 13.11 9.70 -12.58
N PRO A 284 14.30 10.35 -12.56
CA PRO A 284 15.57 9.68 -12.85
C PRO A 284 15.88 8.44 -12.00
N THR A 285 15.44 8.42 -10.74
CA THR A 285 15.62 7.28 -9.83
C THR A 285 14.78 6.05 -10.20
N TYR A 286 13.78 6.22 -11.07
CA TYR A 286 12.87 5.17 -11.53
C TYR A 286 12.99 4.92 -13.05
N GLN A 287 14.05 5.42 -13.68
CA GLN A 287 14.33 5.25 -15.11
C GLN A 287 14.61 3.79 -15.45
N PRO A 288 13.75 3.10 -16.23
CA PRO A 288 14.01 1.73 -16.65
C PRO A 288 15.04 1.68 -17.77
N PHE A 289 15.68 0.52 -17.91
CA PHE A 289 16.65 0.25 -18.96
C PHE A 289 16.26 -0.98 -19.77
N VAL A 290 16.56 -0.92 -21.07
CA VAL A 290 16.64 -2.08 -21.95
C VAL A 290 18.09 -2.55 -21.95
N ILE A 291 18.30 -3.81 -21.59
CA ILE A 291 19.60 -4.45 -21.43
C ILE A 291 19.70 -5.62 -22.41
N GLU A 292 20.69 -5.55 -23.29
CA GLU A 292 20.98 -6.59 -24.28
C GLU A 292 22.20 -7.39 -23.83
N MET A 293 22.05 -8.71 -23.83
CA MET A 293 23.08 -9.65 -23.39
C MET A 293 23.82 -10.25 -24.59
N ALA A 294 25.05 -10.71 -24.36
CA ALA A 294 25.90 -11.35 -25.37
C ALA A 294 25.35 -12.65 -25.96
N ASP A 295 24.39 -13.27 -25.28
CA ASP A 295 23.65 -14.45 -25.78
C ASP A 295 22.42 -14.09 -26.61
N GLY A 296 22.21 -12.80 -26.91
CA GLY A 296 21.09 -12.28 -27.69
C GLY A 296 19.80 -12.04 -26.89
N ARG A 297 19.76 -12.38 -25.60
CA ARG A 297 18.58 -12.09 -24.76
C ARG A 297 18.48 -10.60 -24.47
N THR A 298 17.26 -10.09 -24.45
CA THR A 298 16.96 -8.71 -24.06
C THR A 298 16.09 -8.70 -22.81
N PHE A 299 16.45 -7.85 -21.85
CA PHE A 299 15.71 -7.63 -20.62
C PHE A 299 15.28 -6.16 -20.53
N SER A 300 14.15 -5.90 -19.89
CA SER A 300 13.69 -4.54 -19.61
C SER A 300 13.24 -4.45 -18.16
N GLY A 301 13.73 -3.45 -17.44
CA GLY A 301 13.38 -3.28 -16.04
C GLY A 301 14.08 -2.13 -15.34
N LEU A 302 13.68 -1.90 -14.09
CA LEU A 302 14.31 -0.95 -13.19
C LEU A 302 15.50 -1.62 -12.49
N THR A 303 16.64 -0.94 -12.39
CA THR A 303 17.80 -1.44 -11.64
C THR A 303 17.56 -1.37 -10.14
N LEU A 304 17.79 -2.48 -9.44
CA LEU A 304 17.81 -2.58 -7.99
C LEU A 304 19.23 -2.47 -7.42
N GLY A 305 20.23 -2.31 -8.29
CA GLY A 305 21.64 -2.14 -7.93
C GLY A 305 22.51 -3.33 -8.30
N ARG A 306 23.82 -3.13 -8.13
CA ARG A 306 24.85 -4.13 -8.37
C ARG A 306 25.37 -4.72 -7.06
N PHE A 307 25.87 -5.94 -7.15
CA PHE A 307 26.44 -6.68 -6.03
C PHE A 307 27.52 -7.65 -6.54
N ASP A 308 28.16 -8.38 -5.62
CA ASP A 308 29.25 -9.31 -5.93
C ASP A 308 30.43 -8.60 -6.66
N GLY A 309 30.88 -7.48 -6.09
CA GLY A 309 31.94 -6.66 -6.68
C GLY A 309 31.58 -6.10 -8.05
N ASP A 310 30.32 -5.67 -8.22
CA ASP A 310 29.73 -5.16 -9.46
C ASP A 310 29.66 -6.15 -10.64
N LYS A 311 29.88 -7.44 -10.38
CA LYS A 311 29.77 -8.49 -11.40
C LYS A 311 28.34 -8.91 -11.69
N LYS A 312 27.41 -8.62 -10.78
CA LYS A 312 25.99 -8.95 -10.92
C LYS A 312 25.14 -7.70 -10.76
N GLU A 313 24.13 -7.58 -11.61
CA GLU A 313 23.12 -6.53 -11.55
C GLU A 313 21.75 -7.16 -11.34
N ARG A 314 20.99 -6.64 -10.38
CA ARG A 314 19.61 -7.06 -10.16
C ARG A 314 18.68 -6.03 -10.77
N ILE A 315 17.73 -6.49 -11.55
CA ILE A 315 16.67 -5.66 -12.13
C ILE A 315 15.30 -6.20 -11.74
N VAL A 316 14.27 -5.37 -11.83
CA VAL A 316 12.87 -5.77 -11.66
C VAL A 316 12.06 -5.39 -12.89
N GLY A 317 11.32 -6.36 -13.43
CA GLY A 317 10.43 -6.18 -14.58
C GLY A 317 9.07 -5.61 -14.21
N ALA A 318 8.28 -5.23 -15.22
CA ALA A 318 6.91 -4.72 -15.02
C ALA A 318 5.94 -5.74 -14.41
N ASP A 319 6.27 -7.03 -14.48
CA ASP A 319 5.54 -8.11 -13.79
C ASP A 319 5.93 -8.24 -12.30
N GLY A 320 6.86 -7.42 -11.82
CA GLY A 320 7.38 -7.43 -10.46
C GLY A 320 8.44 -8.51 -10.21
N ARG A 321 8.85 -9.28 -11.24
CA ARG A 321 9.87 -10.31 -11.06
C ARG A 321 11.27 -9.71 -11.06
N GLU A 322 12.06 -10.12 -10.08
CA GLU A 322 13.48 -9.80 -10.03
C GLU A 322 14.29 -10.75 -10.92
N ILE A 323 15.21 -10.19 -11.69
CA ILE A 323 16.14 -10.94 -12.55
C ILE A 323 17.55 -10.52 -12.17
N THR A 324 18.43 -11.50 -12.02
CA THR A 324 19.87 -11.26 -11.85
C THR A 324 20.57 -11.46 -13.19
N LEU A 325 21.35 -10.46 -13.58
CA LEU A 325 22.14 -10.42 -14.81
C LEU A 325 23.62 -10.43 -14.46
N ASP A 326 24.41 -11.22 -15.20
CA ASP A 326 25.86 -11.17 -15.12
C ASP A 326 26.36 -9.97 -15.93
N VAL A 327 26.90 -8.97 -15.25
CA VAL A 327 27.35 -7.70 -15.84
C VAL A 327 28.39 -7.90 -16.96
N PRO A 328 29.36 -8.85 -16.86
CA PRO A 328 30.30 -9.11 -17.95
C PRO A 328 29.63 -9.56 -19.27
N ASN A 329 28.41 -10.06 -19.21
CA ASN A 329 27.65 -10.53 -20.38
C ASN A 329 26.70 -9.45 -20.93
N ILE A 330 26.68 -8.24 -20.37
CA ILE A 330 25.88 -7.12 -20.88
C ILE A 330 26.63 -6.46 -22.04
N GLU A 331 26.03 -6.47 -23.23
CA GLU A 331 26.58 -5.81 -24.43
C GLU A 331 26.16 -4.34 -24.53
N ARG A 332 24.88 -4.07 -24.28
CA ARG A 332 24.31 -2.72 -24.43
C ARG A 332 23.27 -2.44 -23.36
N ARG A 333 23.27 -1.19 -22.91
CA ARG A 333 22.27 -0.64 -22.00
C ARG A 333 21.74 0.66 -22.58
N THR A 334 20.41 0.75 -22.70
CA THR A 334 19.74 1.93 -23.23
C THR A 334 18.61 2.34 -22.30
N GLU A 335 18.49 3.62 -22.00
CA GLU A 335 17.35 4.15 -21.24
C GLU A 335 16.04 3.88 -22.00
N SER A 336 15.07 3.32 -21.30
CA SER A 336 13.74 3.08 -21.85
C SER A 336 12.93 4.38 -21.90
N LYS A 337 12.30 4.67 -23.03
CA LYS A 337 11.29 5.74 -23.11
C LYS A 337 9.96 5.34 -22.45
N LEU A 338 9.79 4.06 -22.13
CA LEU A 338 8.60 3.51 -21.50
C LEU A 338 8.86 3.31 -20.01
N SER A 339 7.89 3.73 -19.19
CA SER A 339 7.87 3.47 -17.75
C SER A 339 7.65 1.99 -17.45
N ILE A 340 8.11 1.56 -16.27
CA ILE A 340 7.77 0.24 -15.73
C ILE A 340 6.31 0.17 -15.26
N MET A 341 5.71 1.33 -14.95
CA MET A 341 4.29 1.43 -14.65
C MET A 341 3.48 1.22 -15.95
N PRO A 342 2.56 0.25 -16.01
CA PRO A 342 1.84 -0.10 -17.23
C PRO A 342 1.00 1.06 -17.77
N GLN A 343 0.94 1.21 -19.09
CA GLN A 343 -0.02 2.11 -19.73
C GLN A 343 -1.43 1.48 -19.75
N GLY A 344 -2.48 2.31 -19.79
CA GLY A 344 -3.86 1.83 -19.91
C GLY A 344 -4.49 1.38 -18.58
N LEU A 345 -3.93 1.78 -17.43
CA LEU A 345 -4.44 1.41 -16.10
C LEU A 345 -5.89 1.86 -15.90
N GLU A 346 -6.29 2.99 -16.49
CA GLU A 346 -7.65 3.51 -16.45
C GLU A 346 -8.67 2.57 -17.08
N GLN A 347 -8.26 1.70 -18.01
CA GLN A 347 -9.15 0.74 -18.67
C GLN A 347 -9.55 -0.39 -17.75
N GLY A 348 -8.71 -0.72 -16.76
CA GLY A 348 -8.99 -1.73 -15.72
C GLY A 348 -9.74 -1.17 -14.51
N LEU A 349 -10.05 0.13 -14.49
CA LEU A 349 -10.67 0.84 -13.38
C LEU A 349 -12.00 1.45 -13.82
N SER A 350 -13.02 1.39 -12.96
CA SER A 350 -14.24 2.21 -13.11
C SER A 350 -13.93 3.68 -12.82
N ASP A 351 -14.80 4.59 -13.23
CA ASP A 351 -14.65 6.01 -12.86
C ASP A 351 -14.73 6.21 -11.35
N GLN A 352 -15.54 5.40 -10.67
CA GLN A 352 -15.63 5.44 -9.22
C GLN A 352 -14.32 4.94 -8.58
N ASP A 353 -13.68 3.93 -9.17
CA ASP A 353 -12.39 3.43 -8.67
C ASP A 353 -11.30 4.50 -8.80
N LEU A 354 -11.28 5.23 -9.91
CA LEU A 354 -10.37 6.36 -10.09
C LEU A 354 -10.68 7.49 -9.10
N ARG A 355 -11.96 7.83 -8.87
CA ARG A 355 -12.36 8.80 -7.84
C ARG A 355 -11.87 8.39 -6.46
N ASP A 356 -12.13 7.15 -6.08
CA ASP A 356 -11.78 6.57 -4.78
C ASP A 356 -10.25 6.50 -4.59
N LEU A 357 -9.52 6.07 -5.62
CA LEU A 357 -8.06 6.04 -5.61
C LEU A 357 -7.47 7.45 -5.49
N LEU A 358 -8.00 8.43 -6.23
CA LEU A 358 -7.56 9.82 -6.10
C LEU A 358 -7.90 10.41 -4.72
N ALA A 359 -9.03 10.04 -4.11
CA ALA A 359 -9.38 10.44 -2.76
C ALA A 359 -8.38 9.87 -1.73
N LEU A 360 -7.99 8.60 -1.86
CA LEU A 360 -6.95 8.00 -1.03
C LEU A 360 -5.60 8.69 -1.19
N LEU A 361 -5.13 8.86 -2.43
CA LEU A 361 -3.80 9.41 -2.73
C LEU A 361 -3.69 10.91 -2.46
N SER A 362 -4.82 11.61 -2.32
CA SER A 362 -4.88 13.04 -2.01
C SER A 362 -5.03 13.34 -0.51
N ARG A 363 -5.08 12.33 0.37
CA ARG A 363 -5.10 12.56 1.82
C ARG A 363 -3.82 13.25 2.28
N ASN A 364 -3.93 14.06 3.33
CA ASN A 364 -2.83 14.93 3.79
C ASN A 364 -2.10 14.41 5.03
N ASP A 365 -2.61 13.34 5.64
CA ASP A 365 -2.20 12.77 6.91
C ASP A 365 -1.50 11.40 6.80
#